data_AF-A0A2V6H7F7-F1
#
_entry.id   AF-A0A2V6H7F7-F1
#
_cell.length_a   1.000
_cell.length_b   1.000
_cell.length_c   1.000
_cell.angle_alpha   90.00
_cell.angle_beta   90.00
_cell.angle_gamma   90.00
#
_symmetry.space_group_name_H-M   'P 1'
#
loop_
_entity.id
_entity.type
_entity.pdbx_description
1 polymer ?
#
loop_
_entity_poly.entity_id
_entity_poly.type
_entity_poly.pdbx_seq_one_letter_code
_entity_poly.pdbx_strand_id
1 'polypeptide(L)'
;INQPDEEGRQRAHLFHLYPFMHLLPSGKVFVHFKRTTLLYNPATMLLERVAVGGAKADETGRTNDPYSRTGPGPGTYVQLPLIPRRNPGTGTIDYPAGRIMILGGGGAEKKPEEPDKTDGQGDPDDIYKLHSNTQATNSSEILVFNDAMPEWQFTTEFMRNGRVMPDSILLPSGKVLVVGGGRTGQSGGLLAHFTSTDMSGKPDKGATDPVFEPEVFDPETQQWEQWCPKKLARLYHTTAVLLPDARVLVAGHDGALNMPPFDESRYELELFSPPYLFDNNGQLAQRPVIAGAPAELPFGERFQIDTPNAAEIASVALIRQSSVTHQINSDQRYVGLAIIDVSSHHLMVQAPPNRNIAPPGYYMLFIVNRSGVPSVAHWIRAAALS
;
A
#
# COMPACT_ATOMS: atom_id res chain seq x y z
N ILE A 1 15.26 -12.94 20.36
CA ILE A 1 15.39 -11.47 20.53
C ILE A 1 16.50 -11.25 21.56
N ASN A 2 17.56 -10.50 21.25
CA ASN A 2 18.61 -10.19 22.24
C ASN A 2 18.07 -9.22 23.30
N GLN A 3 18.66 -9.23 24.50
CA GLN A 3 18.27 -8.28 25.54
C GLN A 3 18.50 -6.84 25.03
N PRO A 4 17.51 -5.94 25.22
CA PRO A 4 17.72 -4.52 24.99
C PRO A 4 18.86 -4.01 25.86
N ASP A 5 19.55 -2.96 25.42
CA ASP A 5 20.49 -2.25 26.30
C ASP A 5 19.74 -1.49 27.40
N GLU A 6 20.49 -0.86 28.31
CA GLU A 6 19.96 -0.12 29.46
C GLU A 6 19.04 1.05 29.07
N GLU A 7 19.04 1.46 27.80
CA GLU A 7 18.18 2.50 27.22
C GLU A 7 17.02 1.92 26.39
N GLY A 8 16.84 0.59 26.37
CA GLY A 8 15.78 -0.09 25.63
C GLY A 8 16.09 -0.36 24.15
N ARG A 9 17.33 -0.11 23.69
CA ARG A 9 17.72 -0.21 22.27
C ARG A 9 18.14 -1.63 21.91
N GLN A 10 17.77 -2.12 20.73
CA GLN A 10 18.11 -3.47 20.24
C GLN A 10 18.80 -3.43 18.88
N ARG A 11 19.82 -4.27 18.66
CA ARG A 11 20.42 -4.53 17.34
C ARG A 11 19.48 -5.42 16.51
N ALA A 12 19.28 -5.08 15.23
CA ALA A 12 18.33 -5.76 14.36
C ALA A 12 18.75 -7.21 14.02
N HIS A 13 17.95 -8.19 14.44
CA HIS A 13 17.87 -9.51 13.81
C HIS A 13 16.44 -9.68 13.32
N LEU A 14 16.20 -9.64 12.00
CA LEU A 14 14.87 -9.82 11.43
C LEU A 14 14.95 -10.76 10.23
N PHE A 15 14.82 -12.06 10.48
CA PHE A 15 14.55 -13.06 9.44
C PHE A 15 13.04 -13.11 9.14
N HIS A 16 12.46 -11.97 8.74
CA HIS A 16 11.12 -11.92 8.16
C HIS A 16 11.25 -11.48 6.71
N LEU A 17 10.90 -12.37 5.78
CA LEU A 17 10.84 -12.03 4.37
C LEU A 17 9.70 -11.03 4.14
N TYR A 18 9.95 -10.04 3.28
CA TYR A 18 8.93 -9.08 2.85
C TYR A 18 8.24 -8.31 3.99
N PRO A 19 8.98 -7.65 4.92
CA PRO A 19 8.35 -6.74 5.86
C PRO A 19 7.74 -5.54 5.11
N PHE A 20 6.65 -5.00 5.63
CA PHE A 20 6.07 -3.77 5.11
C PHE A 20 6.97 -2.60 5.51
N MET A 21 7.48 -1.87 4.53
CA MET A 21 8.44 -0.78 4.76
C MET A 21 8.03 0.51 4.05
N HIS A 22 8.07 1.64 4.75
CA HIS A 22 7.72 2.92 4.13
C HIS A 22 8.46 4.10 4.75
N LEU A 23 9.02 5.00 3.94
CA LEU A 23 9.57 6.26 4.47
C LEU A 23 8.42 7.19 4.89
N LEU A 24 8.46 7.71 6.11
CA LEU A 24 7.48 8.66 6.60
C LEU A 24 7.92 10.10 6.34
N PRO A 25 6.99 11.07 6.29
CA PRO A 25 7.28 12.52 6.30
C PRO A 25 8.31 12.95 7.35
N SER A 26 8.35 12.29 8.51
CA SER A 26 9.32 12.54 9.58
C SER A 26 10.78 12.16 9.23
N GLY A 27 10.99 11.41 8.15
CA GLY A 27 12.30 10.83 7.79
C GLY A 27 12.59 9.48 8.43
N LYS A 28 11.74 9.01 9.37
CA LYS A 28 11.78 7.65 9.89
C LYS A 28 11.18 6.67 8.88
N VAL A 29 11.58 5.40 8.95
CA VAL A 29 11.04 4.31 8.14
C VAL A 29 10.11 3.47 9.01
N PHE A 30 8.84 3.41 8.62
CA PHE A 30 7.88 2.43 9.10
C PHE A 30 8.37 1.04 8.71
N VAL A 31 8.42 0.12 9.68
CA VAL A 31 8.75 -1.30 9.46
C VAL A 31 7.71 -2.13 10.19
N HIS A 32 6.96 -2.95 9.46
CA HIS A 32 5.95 -3.83 10.04
C HIS A 32 6.14 -5.27 9.58
N PHE A 33 6.06 -6.19 10.53
CA PHE A 33 6.16 -7.62 10.31
C PHE A 33 5.29 -8.33 11.35
N LYS A 34 4.66 -9.43 10.96
CA LYS A 34 3.73 -10.19 11.81
C LYS A 34 2.59 -9.27 12.26
N ARG A 35 2.57 -8.93 13.55
CA ARG A 35 1.73 -7.87 14.13
C ARG A 35 2.52 -6.66 14.59
N THR A 36 3.85 -6.74 14.65
CA THR A 36 4.70 -5.73 15.27
C THR A 36 5.09 -4.63 14.30
N THR A 37 4.99 -3.40 14.78
CA THR A 37 5.41 -2.19 14.08
C THR A 37 6.56 -1.51 14.81
N LEU A 38 7.60 -1.18 14.06
CA LEU A 38 8.77 -0.44 14.50
C LEU A 38 8.95 0.82 13.64
N LEU A 39 9.64 1.81 14.19
CA LEU A 39 10.17 2.95 13.46
C LEU A 39 11.69 2.85 13.45
N TYR A 40 12.24 2.65 12.27
CA TYR A 40 13.67 2.74 12.04
C TYR A 40 14.04 4.19 11.76
N ASN A 41 15.03 4.73 12.48
CA ASN A 41 15.60 6.03 12.18
C ASN A 41 16.92 5.85 11.41
N PRO A 42 16.97 6.14 10.10
CA PRO A 42 18.19 5.96 9.31
C PRO A 42 19.37 6.81 9.78
N ALA A 43 19.11 7.96 10.42
CA ALA A 43 20.17 8.86 10.88
C ALA A 43 20.88 8.35 12.13
N THR A 44 20.16 7.65 13.01
CA THR A 44 20.71 7.10 14.27
C THR A 44 20.92 5.58 14.22
N MET A 45 20.39 4.93 13.18
CA MET A 45 20.32 3.47 13.03
C MET A 45 19.57 2.75 14.16
N LEU A 46 18.69 3.46 14.86
CA LEU A 46 17.91 2.91 15.96
C LEU A 46 16.53 2.43 15.50
N LEU A 47 16.06 1.36 16.12
CA LEU A 47 14.68 0.89 16.04
C LEU A 47 13.95 1.27 17.31
N GLU A 48 12.83 1.97 17.14
CA GLU A 48 11.91 2.32 18.21
C GLU A 48 10.62 1.53 18.00
N ARG A 49 10.09 0.92 19.07
CA ARG A 49 8.74 0.37 19.01
C ARG A 49 7.74 1.52 18.92
N VAL A 50 6.71 1.35 18.09
CA VAL A 50 5.60 2.31 18.06
C VAL A 50 4.83 2.17 19.38
N ALA A 51 4.86 3.21 20.21
CA ALA A 51 3.90 3.36 21.31
C ALA A 51 2.53 3.66 20.70
N VAL A 52 1.51 2.88 21.08
CA VAL A 52 0.13 3.01 20.57
C VAL A 52 -0.79 3.30 21.75
N GLY A 53 -1.65 4.32 21.65
CA GLY A 53 -2.74 4.54 22.61
C GLY A 53 -2.30 4.87 24.04
N GLY A 54 -1.21 5.62 24.23
CA GLY A 54 -0.74 6.03 25.56
C GLY A 54 -0.02 4.95 26.38
N ALA A 55 0.12 3.74 25.84
CA ALA A 55 1.03 2.73 26.38
C ALA A 55 2.48 3.20 26.22
N LYS A 56 3.37 2.83 27.15
CA LYS A 56 4.81 3.06 26.98
C LYS A 56 5.29 2.32 25.73
N ALA A 57 6.36 2.81 25.10
CA ALA A 57 6.95 2.21 23.90
C ALA A 57 7.46 0.76 24.11
N ASP A 58 7.29 0.17 25.29
CA ASP A 58 7.62 -1.21 25.64
C ASP A 58 6.45 -2.19 25.42
N GLU A 59 5.18 -1.77 25.36
CA GLU A 59 4.02 -2.70 25.40
C GLU A 59 3.46 -3.09 24.01
N THR A 60 4.36 -3.50 23.10
CA THR A 60 4.14 -4.44 21.98
C THR A 60 4.15 -3.88 20.55
N GLY A 61 3.75 -2.62 20.32
CA GLY A 61 3.69 -2.02 18.97
C GLY A 61 2.82 -2.81 17.97
N ARG A 62 1.80 -3.50 18.48
CA ARG A 62 0.97 -4.42 17.70
C ARG A 62 -0.17 -3.73 16.96
N THR A 63 -0.56 -4.27 15.81
CA THR A 63 -1.89 -4.01 15.19
C THR A 63 -3.02 -4.49 16.10
N ASN A 64 -4.21 -3.92 15.95
CA ASN A 64 -5.39 -4.39 16.68
C ASN A 64 -5.90 -5.72 16.12
N ASP A 65 -5.65 -6.03 14.83
CA ASP A 65 -5.96 -7.36 14.30
C ASP A 65 -5.12 -8.44 15.00
N PRO A 66 -5.77 -9.53 15.45
CA PRO A 66 -5.12 -10.57 16.24
C PRO A 66 -4.18 -11.45 15.43
N TYR A 67 -4.17 -11.34 14.10
CA TYR A 67 -3.46 -12.22 13.18
C TYR A 67 -2.31 -11.51 12.45
N SER A 68 -1.35 -12.29 11.93
CA SER A 68 -0.26 -11.76 11.11
C SER A 68 -0.83 -11.08 9.86
N ARG A 69 -0.28 -9.92 9.51
CA ARG A 69 -0.60 -9.22 8.26
C ARG A 69 0.47 -9.41 7.19
N THR A 70 1.61 -9.99 7.53
CA THR A 70 2.70 -10.33 6.60
C THR A 70 2.74 -11.84 6.34
N GLY A 71 3.70 -12.31 5.53
CA GLY A 71 3.83 -13.74 5.22
C GLY A 71 3.85 -14.63 6.47
N PRO A 72 3.26 -15.84 6.41
CA PRO A 72 2.87 -16.58 5.20
C PRO A 72 1.44 -16.35 4.67
N GLY A 73 0.57 -15.61 5.35
CA GLY A 73 -0.75 -15.20 4.83
C GLY A 73 -0.80 -13.69 4.59
N PRO A 74 0.03 -13.15 3.68
CA PRO A 74 0.26 -11.71 3.63
C PRO A 74 -0.99 -10.98 3.17
N GLY A 75 -1.29 -9.86 3.83
CA GLY A 75 -2.13 -8.81 3.27
C GLY A 75 -1.31 -7.91 2.36
N THR A 76 -1.66 -6.63 2.35
CA THR A 76 -0.85 -5.57 1.74
C THR A 76 -0.92 -4.31 2.58
N TYR A 77 -0.12 -3.31 2.20
CA TYR A 77 -0.09 -2.01 2.86
C TYR A 77 0.10 -0.88 1.86
N VAL A 78 -0.33 0.31 2.26
CA VAL A 78 -0.17 1.52 1.48
C VAL A 78 -0.03 2.73 2.40
N GLN A 79 0.83 3.68 2.04
CA GLN A 79 0.76 5.02 2.62
C GLN A 79 -0.39 5.77 1.96
N LEU A 80 -1.42 6.11 2.75
CA LEU A 80 -2.53 6.90 2.25
C LEU A 80 -2.03 8.27 1.78
N PRO A 81 -2.70 8.89 0.78
CA PRO A 81 -2.25 10.12 0.15
C PRO A 81 -1.80 11.22 1.12
N LEU A 82 -0.64 11.80 0.83
CA LEU A 82 -0.16 13.01 1.50
C LEU A 82 -0.80 14.22 0.82
N ILE A 83 -2.02 14.58 1.25
CA ILE A 83 -2.75 15.74 0.74
C ILE A 83 -2.43 16.96 1.60
N PRO A 84 -1.78 18.01 1.04
CA PRO A 84 -1.45 19.18 1.82
C PRO A 84 -2.69 20.03 2.13
N ARG A 85 -2.64 20.79 3.23
CA ARG A 85 -3.67 21.74 3.60
C ARG A 85 -3.06 23.12 3.78
N ARG A 86 -3.79 24.16 3.36
CA ARG A 86 -3.41 25.54 3.68
C ARG A 86 -3.76 25.82 5.14
N ASN A 87 -2.76 26.21 5.91
CA ASN A 87 -2.95 26.67 7.27
C ASN A 87 -3.69 28.03 7.26
N PRO A 88 -4.85 28.17 7.92
CA PRO A 88 -5.62 29.41 7.89
C PRO A 88 -4.95 30.55 8.67
N GLY A 89 -4.08 30.24 9.65
CA GLY A 89 -3.40 31.24 10.47
C GLY A 89 -2.09 31.75 9.85
N THR A 90 -1.29 30.86 9.26
CA THR A 90 0.02 31.21 8.70
C THR A 90 0.01 31.34 7.18
N GLY A 91 -0.99 30.77 6.51
CA GLY A 91 -1.04 30.65 5.05
C GLY A 91 -0.06 29.63 4.47
N THR A 92 0.68 28.88 5.29
CA THR A 92 1.62 27.85 4.85
C THR A 92 0.89 26.63 4.30
N ILE A 93 1.59 25.86 3.47
CA ILE A 93 1.09 24.59 2.93
C ILE A 93 1.70 23.45 3.74
N ASP A 94 0.89 22.85 4.60
CA ASP A 94 1.34 21.85 5.57
C ASP A 94 0.94 20.45 5.07
N TYR A 95 1.87 19.49 5.15
CA TYR A 95 1.61 18.09 4.84
C TYR A 95 1.32 17.29 6.12
N PRO A 96 0.45 16.27 6.07
CA PRO A 96 0.22 15.41 7.21
C PRO A 96 1.47 14.58 7.54
N ALA A 97 1.61 14.18 8.81
CA ALA A 97 2.70 13.29 9.26
C ALA A 97 2.64 11.87 8.65
N GLY A 98 1.52 11.54 7.99
CA GLY A 98 1.33 10.30 7.23
C GLY A 98 0.31 9.37 7.88
N ARG A 99 -0.26 8.47 7.07
CA ARG A 99 -1.12 7.37 7.52
C ARG A 99 -0.72 6.13 6.75
N ILE A 100 -0.53 5.01 7.43
CA ILE A 100 -0.27 3.71 6.78
C ILE A 100 -1.51 2.85 6.98
N MET A 101 -2.10 2.39 5.89
CA MET A 101 -3.18 1.41 5.91
C MET A 101 -2.60 0.02 5.68
N ILE A 102 -3.01 -0.94 6.50
CA ILE A 102 -2.82 -2.38 6.28
C ILE A 102 -4.19 -2.99 6.02
N LEU A 103 -4.28 -3.88 5.03
CA LEU A 103 -5.54 -4.51 4.64
C LEU A 103 -5.34 -5.97 4.23
N GLY A 104 -6.37 -6.78 4.51
CA GLY A 104 -6.36 -8.20 4.20
C GLY A 104 -5.32 -8.98 4.99
N GLY A 105 -4.84 -10.06 4.42
CA GLY A 105 -4.01 -11.06 5.08
C GLY A 105 -4.87 -12.11 5.78
N GLY A 106 -4.24 -12.90 6.63
CA GLY A 106 -4.89 -13.95 7.40
C GLY A 106 -3.91 -14.90 8.02
N GLY A 107 -4.39 -15.70 8.97
CA GLY A 107 -3.63 -16.79 9.58
C GLY A 107 -3.49 -16.74 11.09
N ALA A 108 -3.22 -17.89 11.71
CA ALA A 108 -3.01 -17.95 13.15
C ALA A 108 -1.70 -17.25 13.54
N GLU A 109 -1.74 -16.35 14.53
CA GLU A 109 -0.54 -16.01 15.29
C GLU A 109 -0.58 -16.68 16.66
N LYS A 110 0.56 -17.26 17.01
CA LYS A 110 0.89 -17.84 18.31
C LYS A 110 0.63 -16.83 19.42
N LYS A 111 0.21 -17.33 20.60
CA LYS A 111 0.17 -16.47 21.79
C LYS A 111 1.55 -15.82 21.93
N PRO A 112 1.63 -14.50 22.11
CA PRO A 112 2.88 -13.74 22.05
C PRO A 112 3.94 -14.12 23.10
N GLU A 113 3.56 -14.96 24.06
CA GLU A 113 4.38 -15.46 25.17
C GLU A 113 5.28 -16.64 24.77
N GLU A 114 5.00 -17.35 23.67
CA GLU A 114 5.71 -18.59 23.34
C GLU A 114 6.89 -18.36 22.38
N PRO A 115 8.07 -18.95 22.66
CA PRO A 115 9.23 -18.83 21.81
C PRO A 115 8.97 -19.39 20.40
N ASP A 116 9.60 -18.73 19.43
CA ASP A 116 9.60 -19.09 18.01
C ASP A 116 10.34 -20.42 17.85
N LYS A 117 9.60 -21.54 17.83
CA LYS A 117 10.15 -22.87 17.49
C LYS A 117 10.21 -22.97 15.96
N THR A 118 11.03 -22.14 15.34
CA THR A 118 11.35 -22.20 13.91
C THR A 118 12.42 -23.26 13.60
N ASP A 119 12.76 -24.12 14.56
CA ASP A 119 13.80 -25.13 14.46
C ASP A 119 13.27 -26.47 13.93
N GLY A 120 12.65 -26.48 12.74
CA GLY A 120 12.66 -27.62 11.81
C GLY A 120 12.15 -28.99 12.28
N GLN A 121 11.62 -29.13 13.50
CA GLN A 121 11.06 -30.36 14.04
C GLN A 121 9.58 -30.11 14.30
N GLY A 122 8.81 -30.30 13.23
CA GLY A 122 7.39 -30.01 13.16
C GLY A 122 6.59 -30.74 14.22
N ASP A 123 5.92 -29.96 15.06
CA ASP A 123 4.76 -30.42 15.80
C ASP A 123 3.61 -30.68 14.79
N PRO A 124 3.07 -31.91 14.72
CA PRO A 124 1.93 -32.20 13.86
C PRO A 124 0.64 -31.50 14.31
N ASP A 125 0.54 -31.09 15.57
CA ASP A 125 -0.62 -30.38 16.14
C ASP A 125 -0.44 -28.85 16.13
N ASP A 126 0.54 -28.36 15.34
CA ASP A 126 0.82 -26.94 15.23
C ASP A 126 -0.32 -26.18 14.53
N ILE A 127 -1.14 -25.51 15.34
CA ILE A 127 -2.21 -24.60 14.90
C ILE A 127 -1.69 -23.41 14.05
N TYR A 128 -0.37 -23.26 13.90
CA TYR A 128 0.32 -22.23 13.11
C TYR A 128 0.66 -22.68 11.67
N LYS A 129 0.25 -23.89 11.27
CA LYS A 129 0.23 -24.27 9.84
C LYS A 129 -0.93 -23.57 9.16
N LEU A 130 -0.61 -22.55 8.36
CA LEU A 130 -1.55 -22.04 7.38
C LEU A 130 -1.85 -23.14 6.36
N HIS A 131 -3.12 -23.20 5.97
CA HIS A 131 -3.66 -24.18 5.03
C HIS A 131 -4.39 -23.45 3.90
N SER A 132 -4.62 -24.10 2.77
CA SER A 132 -5.25 -23.54 1.59
C SER A 132 -6.69 -23.09 1.84
N ASN A 133 -7.30 -23.60 2.92
CA ASN A 133 -8.64 -23.24 3.39
C ASN A 133 -8.64 -22.21 4.53
N THR A 134 -7.47 -21.73 4.99
CA THR A 134 -7.40 -20.69 6.01
C THR A 134 -8.06 -19.42 5.51
N GLN A 135 -9.04 -18.91 6.25
CA GLN A 135 -9.81 -17.73 5.86
C GLN A 135 -8.94 -16.48 5.87
N ALA A 136 -9.06 -15.69 4.82
CA ALA A 136 -8.54 -14.35 4.76
C ALA A 136 -9.42 -13.39 5.56
N THR A 137 -8.82 -12.37 6.17
CA THR A 137 -9.57 -11.26 6.74
C THR A 137 -9.96 -10.25 5.67
N ASN A 138 -11.11 -9.62 5.86
CA ASN A 138 -11.57 -8.47 5.09
C ASN A 138 -11.34 -7.14 5.82
N SER A 139 -10.72 -7.20 7.00
CA SER A 139 -10.44 -6.04 7.83
C SER A 139 -9.33 -5.18 7.23
N SER A 140 -9.40 -3.89 7.54
CA SER A 140 -8.33 -2.93 7.34
C SER A 140 -8.14 -2.05 8.57
N GLU A 141 -6.90 -1.65 8.79
CA GLU A 141 -6.51 -0.78 9.88
C GLU A 141 -5.59 0.32 9.38
N ILE A 142 -5.70 1.49 9.99
CA ILE A 142 -4.90 2.66 9.68
C ILE A 142 -4.08 3.00 10.91
N LEU A 143 -2.76 3.01 10.75
CA LEU A 143 -1.86 3.66 11.70
C LEU A 143 -1.75 5.13 11.35
N VAL A 144 -2.28 5.97 12.24
CA VAL A 144 -2.25 7.43 12.09
C VAL A 144 -1.02 7.98 12.80
N PHE A 145 -0.15 8.65 12.05
CA PHE A 145 0.96 9.41 12.63
C PHE A 145 0.47 10.84 12.91
N ASN A 146 0.64 11.29 14.15
CA ASN A 146 0.37 12.66 14.58
C ASN A 146 1.58 13.16 15.40
N ASP A 147 1.55 14.42 15.86
CA ASP A 147 2.62 14.99 16.71
C ASP A 147 2.68 14.37 18.12
N ALA A 148 1.71 13.50 18.46
CA ALA A 148 1.68 12.67 19.66
C ALA A 148 2.15 11.22 19.34
N MET A 149 1.70 10.25 20.15
CA MET A 149 1.98 8.83 19.90
C MET A 149 1.09 8.30 18.76
N PRO A 150 1.64 7.56 17.77
CA PRO A 150 0.83 6.97 16.70
C PRO A 150 -0.27 6.05 17.21
N GLU A 151 -1.39 5.93 16.49
CA GLU A 151 -2.53 5.11 16.91
C GLU A 151 -3.05 4.20 15.79
N TRP A 152 -3.28 2.92 16.11
CA TRP A 152 -3.97 1.98 15.23
C TRP A 152 -5.49 2.10 15.37
N GLN A 153 -6.16 2.27 14.24
CA GLN A 153 -7.62 2.37 14.18
C GLN A 153 -8.15 1.42 13.09
N PHE A 154 -9.11 0.57 13.41
CA PHE A 154 -9.86 -0.14 12.37
C PHE A 154 -10.62 0.87 11.52
N THR A 155 -10.73 0.59 10.22
CA THR A 155 -11.68 1.31 9.37
C THR A 155 -13.11 1.02 9.82
N THR A 156 -14.02 1.97 9.63
CA THR A 156 -15.42 1.81 10.03
C THR A 156 -16.18 0.81 9.16
N GLU A 157 -15.72 0.63 7.92
CA GLU A 157 -16.22 -0.35 6.96
C GLU A 157 -15.12 -1.33 6.58
N PHE A 158 -15.51 -2.53 6.18
CA PHE A 158 -14.60 -3.59 5.74
C PHE A 158 -14.70 -3.83 4.24
N MET A 159 -13.67 -4.47 3.68
CA MET A 159 -13.78 -5.01 2.33
C MET A 159 -14.95 -5.99 2.28
N ARG A 160 -15.64 -6.05 1.15
CA ARG A 160 -16.67 -7.05 0.89
C ARG A 160 -16.08 -8.46 0.81
N ASN A 161 -14.81 -8.59 0.41
CA ASN A 161 -14.11 -9.86 0.33
C ASN A 161 -12.90 -9.89 1.26
N GLY A 162 -12.72 -10.99 1.97
CA GLY A 162 -11.44 -11.29 2.61
C GLY A 162 -10.38 -11.56 1.55
N ARG A 163 -9.15 -11.07 1.75
CA ARG A 163 -8.06 -11.25 0.78
C ARG A 163 -6.74 -11.58 1.44
N VAL A 164 -6.20 -12.77 1.16
CA VAL A 164 -4.76 -13.03 1.25
C VAL A 164 -4.12 -12.72 -0.10
N MET A 165 -2.90 -12.19 -0.07
CA MET A 165 -2.10 -11.78 -1.22
C MET A 165 -2.77 -10.76 -2.16
N PRO A 166 -3.52 -9.74 -1.68
CA PRO A 166 -3.99 -8.67 -2.54
C PRO A 166 -2.87 -7.69 -2.89
N ASP A 167 -2.94 -7.03 -4.04
CA ASP A 167 -2.12 -5.84 -4.34
C ASP A 167 -2.94 -4.57 -4.09
N SER A 168 -2.31 -3.55 -3.49
CA SER A 168 -2.89 -2.21 -3.33
C SER A 168 -2.20 -1.18 -4.23
N ILE A 169 -2.98 -0.29 -4.85
CA ILE A 169 -2.51 0.70 -5.83
C ILE A 169 -3.14 2.06 -5.55
N LEU A 170 -2.31 3.08 -5.36
CA LEU A 170 -2.74 4.48 -5.31
C LEU A 170 -3.18 4.97 -6.71
N LEU A 171 -4.40 5.49 -6.81
CA LEU A 171 -4.94 6.06 -8.05
C LEU A 171 -4.76 7.59 -8.08
N PRO A 172 -4.76 8.22 -9.27
CA PRO A 172 -4.77 9.69 -9.43
C PRO A 172 -5.89 10.42 -8.67
N SER A 173 -7.02 9.75 -8.42
CA SER A 173 -8.12 10.29 -7.61
C SER A 173 -7.81 10.39 -6.11
N GLY A 174 -6.68 9.84 -5.64
CA GLY A 174 -6.37 9.70 -4.22
C GLY A 174 -7.01 8.47 -3.57
N LYS A 175 -7.80 7.69 -4.31
CA LYS A 175 -8.36 6.43 -3.81
C LYS A 175 -7.35 5.29 -3.90
N VAL A 176 -7.55 4.25 -3.10
CA VAL A 176 -6.72 3.04 -3.09
C VAL A 176 -7.49 1.90 -3.77
N LEU A 177 -7.00 1.43 -4.90
CA LEU A 177 -7.52 0.22 -5.55
C LEU A 177 -6.89 -1.01 -4.89
N VAL A 178 -7.68 -2.05 -4.67
CA VAL A 178 -7.26 -3.37 -4.22
C VAL A 178 -7.68 -4.41 -5.26
N VAL A 179 -6.73 -5.21 -5.73
CA VAL A 179 -6.96 -6.26 -6.76
C VAL A 179 -6.31 -7.58 -6.37
N GLY A 180 -6.82 -8.64 -6.98
CA GLY A 180 -6.28 -10.00 -6.80
C GLY A 180 -6.49 -10.54 -5.38
N GLY A 181 -5.69 -11.54 -5.05
CA GLY A 181 -5.78 -12.28 -3.80
C GLY A 181 -6.86 -13.37 -3.81
N GLY A 182 -6.85 -14.18 -2.76
CA GLY A 182 -7.82 -15.25 -2.51
C GLY A 182 -8.56 -15.05 -1.19
N ARG A 183 -9.79 -15.55 -1.11
CA ARG A 183 -10.56 -15.59 0.15
C ARG A 183 -9.98 -16.60 1.12
N THR A 184 -9.21 -17.58 0.63
CA THR A 184 -8.55 -18.56 1.46
C THR A 184 -7.11 -18.84 1.04
N GLY A 185 -6.30 -19.25 2.01
CA GLY A 185 -5.01 -19.87 1.82
C GLY A 185 -3.80 -19.03 2.21
N GLN A 186 -2.66 -19.33 1.59
CA GLN A 186 -1.37 -18.77 1.98
C GLN A 186 -0.46 -18.52 0.78
N SER A 187 0.59 -17.72 1.00
CA SER A 187 1.70 -17.60 0.06
C SER A 187 2.50 -18.89 -0.04
N GLY A 188 2.87 -19.28 -1.26
CA GLY A 188 3.67 -20.48 -1.50
C GLY A 188 5.14 -20.23 -1.21
N GLY A 189 5.66 -20.71 -0.07
CA GLY A 189 7.08 -20.61 0.27
C GLY A 189 7.86 -21.90 -0.03
N LEU A 190 9.20 -21.81 -0.16
CA LEU A 190 10.09 -22.98 -0.33
C LEU A 190 9.88 -24.04 0.77
N LEU A 191 9.57 -23.61 2.01
CA LEU A 191 9.27 -24.53 3.12
C LEU A 191 7.86 -25.16 3.01
N ALA A 192 6.83 -24.36 2.69
CA ALA A 192 5.49 -24.89 2.41
C ALA A 192 5.53 -25.92 1.25
N HIS A 193 6.34 -25.64 0.22
CA HIS A 193 6.48 -26.52 -0.94
C HIS A 193 7.01 -27.93 -0.61
N PHE A 194 7.70 -28.15 0.51
CA PHE A 194 8.21 -29.49 0.85
C PHE A 194 7.55 -30.12 2.08
N THR A 195 6.80 -29.36 2.88
CA THR A 195 6.31 -29.88 4.17
C THR A 195 4.83 -29.60 4.47
N SER A 196 4.12 -28.76 3.71
CA SER A 196 2.70 -28.52 3.99
C SER A 196 1.80 -29.51 3.27
N THR A 197 1.07 -30.28 4.07
CA THR A 197 -0.07 -31.08 3.62
C THR A 197 -1.33 -30.59 4.31
N ASP A 198 -2.46 -30.68 3.62
CA ASP A 198 -3.77 -30.45 4.24
C ASP A 198 -4.07 -31.53 5.28
N MET A 199 -5.17 -31.40 6.02
CA MET A 199 -5.61 -32.40 7.01
C MET A 199 -5.88 -33.81 6.41
N SER A 200 -5.87 -33.94 5.07
CA SER A 200 -6.02 -35.20 4.34
C SER A 200 -4.70 -35.76 3.79
N GLY A 201 -3.58 -35.09 4.03
CA GLY A 201 -2.25 -35.50 3.57
C GLY A 201 -1.89 -35.09 2.13
N LYS A 202 -2.70 -34.23 1.48
CA LYS A 202 -2.41 -33.72 0.13
C LYS A 202 -1.55 -32.45 0.18
N PRO A 203 -0.71 -32.17 -0.84
CA PRO A 203 0.03 -30.91 -0.93
C PRO A 203 -0.87 -29.70 -0.69
N ASP A 204 -0.47 -28.81 0.23
CA ASP A 204 -1.27 -27.65 0.64
C ASP A 204 -0.43 -26.37 0.55
N LYS A 205 -0.28 -25.87 -0.67
CA LYS A 205 0.84 -24.98 -1.04
C LYS A 205 0.43 -23.58 -1.49
N GLY A 206 -0.83 -23.18 -1.37
CA GLY A 206 -1.25 -21.89 -1.94
C GLY A 206 -2.65 -21.42 -1.57
N ALA A 207 -3.06 -20.31 -2.18
CA ALA A 207 -4.42 -19.81 -2.07
C ALA A 207 -5.42 -20.62 -2.90
N THR A 208 -6.65 -20.65 -2.41
CA THR A 208 -7.82 -21.12 -3.14
C THR A 208 -8.88 -20.01 -3.09
N ASP A 209 -9.93 -20.12 -3.91
CA ASP A 209 -11.01 -19.12 -3.98
C ASP A 209 -10.54 -17.70 -4.34
N PRO A 210 -10.10 -17.45 -5.60
CA PRO A 210 -9.66 -16.14 -6.05
C PRO A 210 -10.79 -15.10 -5.99
N VAL A 211 -10.45 -13.88 -5.59
CA VAL A 211 -11.36 -12.74 -5.65
C VAL A 211 -11.25 -12.07 -7.02
N PHE A 212 -12.34 -12.01 -7.78
CA PHE A 212 -12.36 -11.43 -9.14
C PHE A 212 -12.66 -9.95 -9.14
N GLU A 213 -13.40 -9.50 -8.15
CA GLU A 213 -13.87 -8.14 -8.01
C GLU A 213 -12.72 -7.26 -7.50
N PRO A 214 -12.37 -6.15 -8.18
CA PRO A 214 -11.60 -5.09 -7.56
C PRO A 214 -12.44 -4.37 -6.51
N GLU A 215 -11.79 -3.86 -5.47
CA GLU A 215 -12.43 -2.99 -4.47
C GLU A 215 -11.62 -1.71 -4.35
N VAL A 216 -12.30 -0.57 -4.21
CA VAL A 216 -11.68 0.74 -4.03
C VAL A 216 -12.02 1.28 -2.66
N PHE A 217 -10.99 1.73 -1.94
CA PHE A 217 -11.12 2.44 -0.67
C PHE A 217 -10.98 3.93 -0.91
N ASP A 218 -11.88 4.70 -0.30
CA ASP A 218 -11.81 6.15 -0.23
C ASP A 218 -11.20 6.61 1.11
N PRO A 219 -9.97 7.14 1.15
CA PRO A 219 -9.32 7.56 2.39
C PRO A 219 -9.95 8.77 3.09
N GLU A 220 -10.85 9.49 2.43
CA GLU A 220 -11.60 10.63 3.00
C GLU A 220 -12.85 10.15 3.73
N THR A 221 -13.67 9.34 3.08
CA THR A 221 -14.94 8.84 3.62
C THR A 221 -14.80 7.52 4.40
N GLN A 222 -13.64 6.86 4.27
CA GLN A 222 -13.37 5.50 4.76
C GLN A 222 -14.37 4.45 4.27
N GLN A 223 -14.94 4.66 3.09
CA GLN A 223 -15.90 3.76 2.47
C GLN A 223 -15.22 2.87 1.43
N TRP A 224 -15.79 1.69 1.24
CA TRP A 224 -15.40 0.74 0.21
C TRP A 224 -16.46 0.69 -0.89
N GLU A 225 -16.01 0.55 -2.13
CA GLU A 225 -16.85 0.28 -3.28
C GLU A 225 -16.29 -0.91 -4.06
N GLN A 226 -17.15 -1.81 -4.51
CA GLN A 226 -16.76 -2.94 -5.36
C GLN A 226 -16.96 -2.59 -6.83
N TRP A 227 -15.96 -2.89 -7.67
CA TRP A 227 -16.00 -2.66 -9.11
C TRP A 227 -16.18 -3.94 -9.93
N CYS A 228 -16.29 -3.77 -11.26
CA CYS A 228 -16.55 -4.87 -12.19
C CYS A 228 -15.47 -5.97 -12.11
N PRO A 229 -15.86 -7.26 -12.10
CA PRO A 229 -14.94 -8.36 -11.94
C PRO A 229 -13.98 -8.51 -13.13
N LYS A 230 -12.74 -8.88 -12.83
CA LYS A 230 -11.72 -9.29 -13.81
C LYS A 230 -11.97 -10.73 -14.28
N LYS A 231 -11.23 -11.18 -15.30
CA LYS A 231 -11.45 -12.51 -15.91
C LYS A 231 -10.50 -13.57 -15.37
N LEU A 232 -9.29 -13.18 -14.99
CA LEU A 232 -8.26 -14.12 -14.58
C LEU A 232 -8.13 -14.22 -13.07
N ALA A 233 -7.85 -15.43 -12.57
CA ALA A 233 -7.44 -15.63 -11.20
C ALA A 233 -6.04 -15.03 -11.00
N ARG A 234 -5.85 -14.26 -9.93
CA ARG A 234 -4.61 -13.54 -9.62
C ARG A 234 -4.28 -13.78 -8.15
N LEU A 235 -3.55 -14.87 -7.89
CA LEU A 235 -3.16 -15.34 -6.56
C LEU A 235 -1.66 -15.07 -6.35
N TYR A 236 -0.90 -16.00 -5.76
CA TYR A 236 0.50 -15.77 -5.46
C TYR A 236 1.34 -15.44 -6.71
N HIS A 237 2.35 -14.59 -6.54
CA HIS A 237 3.16 -13.98 -7.61
C HIS A 237 2.38 -13.12 -8.62
N THR A 238 1.21 -12.60 -8.22
CA THR A 238 0.59 -11.46 -8.90
C THR A 238 1.35 -10.18 -8.57
N THR A 239 1.30 -9.22 -9.50
CA THR A 239 1.70 -7.83 -9.33
C THR A 239 0.66 -6.91 -9.96
N ALA A 240 0.48 -5.72 -9.39
CA ALA A 240 -0.33 -4.66 -9.99
C ALA A 240 0.32 -3.29 -9.87
N VAL A 241 0.29 -2.50 -10.96
CA VAL A 241 0.93 -1.17 -11.02
C VAL A 241 0.07 -0.15 -11.78
N LEU A 242 0.06 1.09 -11.29
CA LEU A 242 -0.52 2.23 -12.02
C LEU A 242 0.35 2.58 -13.24
N LEU A 243 -0.30 2.80 -14.39
CA LEU A 243 0.35 3.24 -15.62
C LEU A 243 0.20 4.77 -15.84
N PRO A 244 1.07 5.38 -16.67
CA PRO A 244 1.01 6.81 -16.99
C PRO A 244 -0.32 7.28 -17.59
N ASP A 245 -1.07 6.40 -18.22
CA ASP A 245 -2.39 6.73 -18.77
C ASP A 245 -3.53 6.52 -17.76
N ALA A 246 -3.21 6.37 -16.47
CA ALA A 246 -4.15 6.13 -15.38
C ALA A 246 -4.95 4.82 -15.49
N ARG A 247 -4.47 3.85 -16.26
CA ARG A 247 -4.95 2.45 -16.14
C ARG A 247 -4.08 1.68 -15.15
N VAL A 248 -4.53 0.50 -14.74
CA VAL A 248 -3.78 -0.38 -13.84
C VAL A 248 -3.45 -1.67 -14.57
N LEU A 249 -2.16 -1.96 -14.69
CA LEU A 249 -1.67 -3.25 -15.18
C LEU A 249 -1.75 -4.27 -14.05
N VAL A 250 -2.33 -5.44 -14.32
CA VAL A 250 -2.34 -6.60 -13.42
C VAL A 250 -1.72 -7.78 -14.16
N ALA A 251 -0.71 -8.40 -13.56
CA ALA A 251 0.12 -9.40 -14.21
C ALA A 251 0.60 -10.47 -13.23
N GLY A 252 1.02 -11.62 -13.78
CA GLY A 252 1.55 -12.72 -12.99
C GLY A 252 0.46 -13.60 -12.37
N HIS A 253 0.88 -14.82 -12.07
CA HIS A 253 0.20 -15.89 -11.33
C HIS A 253 1.14 -17.10 -11.46
N ASP A 254 1.69 -17.61 -10.36
CA ASP A 254 2.58 -18.76 -10.41
C ASP A 254 1.84 -20.06 -10.12
N GLY A 255 1.57 -20.85 -11.15
CA GLY A 255 0.82 -22.10 -11.02
C GLY A 255 1.51 -23.13 -10.12
N ALA A 256 2.85 -23.11 -10.04
CA ALA A 256 3.61 -24.05 -9.21
C ALA A 256 3.45 -23.79 -7.70
N LEU A 257 2.94 -22.62 -7.33
CA LEU A 257 2.79 -22.14 -5.96
C LEU A 257 1.32 -21.81 -5.61
N ASN A 258 0.39 -22.27 -6.44
CA ASN A 258 -1.05 -22.17 -6.21
C ASN A 258 -1.69 -23.56 -6.31
N MET A 259 -2.95 -23.66 -5.88
CA MET A 259 -3.66 -24.95 -5.75
C MET A 259 -4.64 -25.17 -6.92
N PRO A 260 -4.88 -26.43 -7.34
CA PRO A 260 -5.93 -26.74 -8.30
C PRO A 260 -7.29 -26.15 -7.90
N PRO A 261 -8.11 -25.67 -8.87
CA PRO A 261 -7.88 -25.65 -10.31
C PRO A 261 -7.08 -24.42 -10.81
N PHE A 262 -6.37 -23.72 -9.92
CA PHE A 262 -5.59 -22.51 -10.22
C PHE A 262 -4.08 -22.78 -10.17
N ASP A 263 -3.66 -23.98 -10.53
CA ASP A 263 -2.26 -24.44 -10.58
C ASP A 263 -1.60 -24.22 -11.97
N GLU A 264 -2.23 -23.42 -12.83
CA GLU A 264 -1.70 -23.00 -14.12
C GLU A 264 -1.07 -21.60 -14.04
N SER A 265 0.19 -21.48 -14.46
CA SER A 265 0.86 -20.18 -14.55
C SER A 265 0.18 -19.27 -15.58
N ARG A 266 -0.03 -18.00 -15.22
CA ARG A 266 -0.61 -16.98 -16.12
C ARG A 266 0.45 -15.97 -16.53
N TYR A 267 0.68 -15.89 -17.84
CA TYR A 267 1.59 -14.93 -18.46
C TYR A 267 0.84 -13.77 -19.12
N GLU A 268 -0.48 -13.86 -19.17
CA GLU A 268 -1.37 -12.83 -19.70
C GLU A 268 -1.38 -11.60 -18.79
N LEU A 269 -1.48 -10.44 -19.43
CA LEU A 269 -1.63 -9.15 -18.78
C LEU A 269 -3.11 -8.74 -18.81
N GLU A 270 -3.63 -8.25 -17.70
CA GLU A 270 -4.93 -7.56 -17.66
C GLU A 270 -4.68 -6.07 -17.47
N LEU A 271 -5.35 -5.26 -18.29
CA LEU A 271 -5.30 -3.82 -18.19
C LEU A 271 -6.66 -3.32 -17.71
N PHE A 272 -6.71 -2.92 -16.45
CA PHE A 272 -7.91 -2.41 -15.82
C PHE A 272 -8.04 -0.92 -16.11
N SER A 273 -9.19 -0.50 -16.64
CA SER A 273 -9.57 0.90 -16.81
C SER A 273 -10.55 1.27 -15.71
N PRO A 274 -10.12 1.99 -14.65
CA PRO A 274 -11.03 2.35 -13.58
C PRO A 274 -12.17 3.29 -14.03
N PRO A 275 -13.29 3.36 -13.28
CA PRO A 275 -14.49 4.11 -13.69
C PRO A 275 -14.27 5.58 -14.00
N TYR A 276 -13.30 6.24 -13.37
CA TYR A 276 -12.92 7.63 -13.64
C TYR A 276 -12.42 7.92 -15.07
N LEU A 277 -12.23 6.91 -15.92
CA LEU A 277 -11.88 7.07 -17.34
C LEU A 277 -13.13 7.08 -18.24
N PHE A 278 -14.31 6.91 -17.66
CA PHE A 278 -15.57 6.84 -18.39
C PHE A 278 -16.53 7.95 -17.95
N ASP A 279 -17.34 8.43 -18.88
CA ASP A 279 -18.45 9.32 -18.61
C ASP A 279 -19.69 8.54 -18.11
N ASN A 280 -20.75 9.27 -17.76
CA ASN A 280 -22.00 8.67 -17.27
C ASN A 280 -22.71 7.77 -18.29
N ASN A 281 -22.33 7.81 -19.57
CA ASN A 281 -22.85 6.97 -20.63
C ASN A 281 -21.95 5.74 -20.89
N GLY A 282 -20.90 5.55 -20.09
CA GLY A 282 -19.92 4.47 -20.24
C GLY A 282 -18.96 4.64 -21.42
N GLN A 283 -18.90 5.84 -22.03
CA GLN A 283 -17.91 6.17 -23.06
C GLN A 283 -16.65 6.73 -22.42
N LEU A 284 -15.52 6.75 -23.13
CA LEU A 284 -14.30 7.37 -22.60
C LEU A 284 -14.54 8.86 -22.32
N ALA A 285 -14.25 9.27 -21.09
CA ALA A 285 -14.38 10.67 -20.70
C ALA A 285 -13.29 11.52 -21.37
N GLN A 286 -13.62 12.78 -21.66
CA GLN A 286 -12.62 13.75 -22.09
C GLN A 286 -11.68 14.06 -20.92
N ARG A 287 -10.40 13.78 -21.12
CA ARG A 287 -9.36 13.93 -20.09
C ARG A 287 -8.75 15.33 -20.15
N PRO A 288 -8.41 15.95 -19.01
CA PRO A 288 -7.62 17.18 -19.02
C PRO A 288 -6.21 16.92 -19.58
N VAL A 289 -5.60 17.96 -20.16
CA VAL A 289 -4.28 17.85 -20.82
C VAL A 289 -3.24 18.67 -20.06
N ILE A 290 -2.06 18.09 -19.79
CA ILE A 290 -0.87 18.83 -19.35
C ILE A 290 -0.10 19.22 -20.60
N ALA A 291 -0.13 20.51 -20.96
CA ALA A 291 0.59 21.06 -22.10
C ALA A 291 2.07 21.35 -21.78
N GLY A 292 2.38 21.58 -20.49
CA GLY A 292 3.72 21.91 -20.03
C GLY A 292 3.84 21.81 -18.51
N ALA A 293 4.99 21.33 -18.05
CA ALA A 293 5.39 21.26 -16.65
C ALA A 293 6.93 21.16 -16.58
N PRO A 294 7.57 21.54 -15.46
CA PRO A 294 9.02 21.39 -15.34
C PRO A 294 9.42 19.91 -15.30
N ALA A 295 10.61 19.60 -15.85
CA ALA A 295 11.17 18.24 -15.83
C ALA A 295 11.70 17.82 -14.45
N GLU A 296 12.06 18.80 -13.61
CA GLU A 296 12.54 18.59 -12.25
C GLU A 296 11.66 19.32 -11.23
N LEU A 297 11.44 18.69 -10.08
CA LEU A 297 10.60 19.22 -9.02
C LEU A 297 11.34 20.30 -8.22
N PRO A 298 10.88 21.56 -8.21
CA PRO A 298 11.53 22.63 -7.47
C PRO A 298 11.05 22.62 -6.01
N PHE A 299 11.65 21.78 -5.15
CA PHE A 299 11.24 21.63 -3.75
C PHE A 299 11.08 22.97 -3.02
N GLY A 300 9.98 23.12 -2.28
CA GLY A 300 9.68 24.33 -1.50
C GLY A 300 9.21 25.53 -2.33
N GLU A 301 9.38 25.50 -3.65
CA GLU A 301 9.01 26.59 -4.55
C GLU A 301 7.63 26.36 -5.20
N ARG A 302 7.11 27.42 -5.82
CA ARG A 302 5.93 27.32 -6.69
C ARG A 302 6.36 27.06 -8.11
N PHE A 303 5.53 26.33 -8.86
CA PHE A 303 5.75 26.13 -10.29
C PHE A 303 4.45 26.08 -11.07
N GLN A 304 4.58 26.33 -12.37
CA GLN A 304 3.45 26.39 -13.30
C GLN A 304 3.21 25.03 -13.95
N ILE A 305 1.94 24.68 -14.12
CA ILE A 305 1.47 23.59 -14.99
C ILE A 305 0.58 24.22 -16.05
N ASP A 306 1.00 24.14 -17.30
CA ASP A 306 0.22 24.62 -18.44
C ASP A 306 -0.86 23.61 -18.79
N THR A 307 -2.11 24.07 -18.89
CA THR A 307 -3.25 23.24 -19.27
C THR A 307 -4.37 24.11 -19.84
N PRO A 308 -5.00 23.72 -20.96
CA PRO A 308 -6.18 24.41 -21.46
C PRO A 308 -7.41 24.20 -20.57
N ASN A 309 -7.34 23.28 -19.60
CA ASN A 309 -8.46 22.89 -18.74
C ASN A 309 -8.35 23.47 -17.31
N ALA A 310 -7.55 24.51 -17.09
CA ALA A 310 -7.15 24.99 -15.75
C ALA A 310 -8.34 25.21 -14.79
N ALA A 311 -9.42 25.86 -15.26
CA ALA A 311 -10.60 26.16 -14.44
C ALA A 311 -11.37 24.89 -13.96
N GLU A 312 -11.21 23.77 -14.67
CA GLU A 312 -11.89 22.50 -14.38
C GLU A 312 -11.08 21.61 -13.43
N ILE A 313 -9.82 21.93 -13.15
CA ILE A 313 -8.95 21.10 -12.32
C ILE A 313 -9.32 21.23 -10.83
N ALA A 314 -9.53 20.09 -10.19
CA ALA A 314 -9.83 19.98 -8.77
C ALA A 314 -8.60 19.62 -7.94
N SER A 315 -7.70 18.80 -8.48
CA SER A 315 -6.50 18.38 -7.76
C SER A 315 -5.31 18.13 -8.69
N VAL A 316 -4.12 18.20 -8.10
CA VAL A 316 -2.84 17.90 -8.75
C VAL A 316 -2.11 16.89 -7.89
N ALA A 317 -1.59 15.83 -8.50
CA ALA A 317 -1.01 14.70 -7.81
C ALA A 317 0.32 14.29 -8.43
N LEU A 318 1.34 14.08 -7.59
CA LEU A 318 2.53 13.34 -7.92
C LEU A 318 2.38 11.91 -7.42
N ILE A 319 2.46 10.93 -8.32
CA ILE A 319 2.48 9.50 -7.95
C ILE A 319 3.83 8.90 -8.33
N ARG A 320 4.58 8.41 -7.34
CA ARG A 320 5.91 7.83 -7.57
C ARG A 320 5.78 6.55 -8.40
N GLN A 321 6.71 6.36 -9.33
CA GLN A 321 6.83 5.10 -10.04
C GLN A 321 6.98 3.95 -9.04
N SER A 322 6.18 2.91 -9.21
CA SER A 322 6.16 1.75 -8.32
C SER A 322 7.13 0.67 -8.77
N SER A 323 7.63 -0.09 -7.80
CA SER A 323 8.20 -1.43 -7.96
C SER A 323 7.47 -2.35 -7.00
N VAL A 324 6.94 -3.47 -7.51
CA VAL A 324 6.10 -4.37 -6.72
C VAL A 324 6.47 -5.83 -6.96
N THR A 325 6.54 -6.59 -5.87
CA THR A 325 6.58 -8.04 -5.89
C THR A 325 6.10 -8.56 -4.54
N HIS A 326 5.46 -9.73 -4.50
CA HIS A 326 5.02 -10.36 -3.24
C HIS A 326 4.16 -9.41 -2.38
N GLN A 327 3.30 -8.61 -3.03
CA GLN A 327 2.42 -7.62 -2.41
C GLN A 327 3.16 -6.46 -1.70
N ILE A 328 4.49 -6.39 -1.88
CA ILE A 328 5.34 -5.33 -1.35
C ILE A 328 5.57 -4.28 -2.41
N ASN A 329 5.08 -3.08 -2.14
CA ASN A 329 5.35 -1.89 -2.92
C ASN A 329 5.76 -0.77 -1.96
N SER A 330 7.05 -0.69 -1.65
CA SER A 330 7.60 0.37 -0.78
C SER A 330 7.85 1.69 -1.52
N ASP A 331 7.76 1.67 -2.86
CA ASP A 331 7.94 2.86 -3.68
C ASP A 331 6.65 3.68 -3.84
N GLN A 332 5.47 3.04 -3.89
CA GLN A 332 4.22 3.74 -4.17
C GLN A 332 3.99 4.91 -3.21
N ARG A 333 3.73 6.08 -3.78
CA ARG A 333 3.51 7.28 -2.98
C ARG A 333 2.69 8.27 -3.75
N TYR A 334 1.67 8.81 -3.10
CA TYR A 334 0.87 9.92 -3.61
C TYR A 334 1.21 11.17 -2.80
N VAL A 335 1.63 12.23 -3.50
CA VAL A 335 1.89 13.56 -2.94
C VAL A 335 0.99 14.56 -3.67
N GLY A 336 -0.02 15.08 -2.99
CA GLY A 336 -0.87 16.14 -3.55
C GLY A 336 -0.11 17.47 -3.61
N LEU A 337 -0.38 18.29 -4.62
CA LEU A 337 0.16 19.65 -4.71
C LEU A 337 -0.95 20.66 -4.49
N ALA A 338 -0.69 21.66 -3.63
CA ALA A 338 -1.67 22.72 -3.40
C ALA A 338 -1.75 23.64 -4.62
N ILE A 339 -2.94 23.81 -5.18
CA ILE A 339 -3.20 24.82 -6.21
C ILE A 339 -3.27 26.19 -5.51
N ILE A 340 -2.35 27.08 -5.87
CA ILE A 340 -2.19 28.42 -5.30
C ILE A 340 -2.98 29.45 -6.10
N ASP A 341 -2.97 29.31 -7.42
CA ASP A 341 -3.70 30.20 -8.33
C ASP A 341 -4.12 29.45 -9.60
N VAL A 342 -5.20 29.92 -10.21
CA VAL A 342 -5.80 29.34 -11.42
C VAL A 342 -6.04 30.45 -12.43
N SER A 343 -5.44 30.33 -13.61
CA SER A 343 -5.71 31.21 -14.74
C SER A 343 -6.53 30.49 -15.83
N SER A 344 -6.69 31.10 -17.00
CA SER A 344 -7.35 30.45 -18.14
C SER A 344 -6.55 29.30 -18.75
N HIS A 345 -5.21 29.29 -18.60
CA HIS A 345 -4.32 28.36 -19.30
C HIS A 345 -3.24 27.71 -18.43
N HIS A 346 -3.20 28.01 -17.13
CA HIS A 346 -2.24 27.38 -16.23
C HIS A 346 -2.74 27.31 -14.79
N LEU A 347 -2.14 26.39 -14.05
CA LEU A 347 -2.21 26.28 -12.60
C LEU A 347 -0.87 26.71 -12.01
N MET A 348 -0.90 27.54 -10.98
CA MET A 348 0.27 27.74 -10.11
C MET A 348 0.13 26.79 -8.93
N VAL A 349 1.10 25.90 -8.72
CA VAL A 349 1.07 24.90 -7.64
C VAL A 349 2.28 25.02 -6.72
N GLN A 350 2.11 24.61 -5.46
CA GLN A 350 3.19 24.55 -4.47
C GLN A 350 3.84 23.16 -4.47
N ALA A 351 5.15 23.10 -4.74
CA ALA A 351 5.92 21.88 -4.63
C ALA A 351 6.02 21.41 -3.16
N PRO A 352 6.20 20.10 -2.90
CA PRO A 352 6.45 19.62 -1.55
C PRO A 352 7.70 20.27 -0.95
N PRO A 353 7.75 20.46 0.37
CA PRO A 353 8.81 21.24 1.01
C PRO A 353 10.15 20.51 1.05
N ASN A 354 10.16 19.17 1.01
CA ASN A 354 11.38 18.39 1.17
C ASN A 354 11.26 16.95 0.64
N ARG A 355 12.40 16.28 0.62
CA ARG A 355 12.58 14.89 0.16
C ARG A 355 11.94 13.81 1.03
N ASN A 356 11.54 14.09 2.27
CA ASN A 356 10.84 13.09 3.08
C ASN A 356 9.38 12.97 2.64
N ILE A 357 8.80 14.08 2.14
CA ILE A 357 7.48 14.10 1.51
C ILE A 357 7.55 13.47 0.12
N ALA A 358 8.44 13.92 -0.76
CA ALA A 358 8.65 13.33 -2.09
C ALA A 358 10.11 12.87 -2.25
N PRO A 359 10.44 11.61 -1.91
CA PRO A 359 11.79 11.07 -2.04
C PRO A 359 12.34 11.14 -3.47
N PRO A 360 13.66 11.21 -3.66
CA PRO A 360 14.25 11.27 -4.99
C PRO A 360 13.78 10.11 -5.90
N GLY A 361 13.54 10.42 -7.16
CA GLY A 361 13.03 9.47 -8.15
C GLY A 361 12.10 10.12 -9.18
N TYR A 362 11.47 9.28 -10.01
CA TYR A 362 10.52 9.71 -11.02
C TYR A 362 9.08 9.61 -10.51
N TYR A 363 8.30 10.63 -10.84
CA TYR A 363 6.89 10.76 -10.50
C TYR A 363 6.08 11.00 -11.76
N MET A 364 4.91 10.36 -11.80
CA MET A 364 3.83 10.70 -12.69
C MET A 364 3.07 11.89 -12.10
N LEU A 365 3.10 13.04 -12.77
CA LEU A 365 2.30 14.20 -12.48
C LEU A 365 0.95 14.08 -13.19
N PHE A 366 -0.14 14.07 -12.42
CA PHE A 366 -1.51 14.09 -12.90
C PHE A 366 -2.20 15.39 -12.51
N ILE A 367 -3.03 15.92 -13.41
CA ILE A 367 -4.10 16.87 -13.08
C ILE A 367 -5.44 16.13 -13.17
N VAL A 368 -6.32 16.35 -12.19
CA VAL A 368 -7.62 15.67 -12.11
C VAL A 368 -8.72 16.71 -12.11
N ASN A 369 -9.68 16.58 -13.02
CA ASN A 369 -10.78 17.53 -13.13
C ASN A 369 -11.82 17.33 -12.01
N ARG A 370 -12.79 18.26 -11.90
CA ARG A 370 -13.89 18.21 -10.91
C ARG A 370 -14.81 17.00 -11.05
N SER A 371 -14.80 16.32 -12.19
CA SER A 371 -15.51 15.04 -12.40
C SER A 371 -14.68 13.82 -12.01
N GLY A 372 -13.44 14.01 -11.53
CA GLY A 372 -12.54 12.94 -11.11
C GLY A 372 -11.72 12.31 -12.24
N VAL A 373 -11.80 12.83 -13.47
CA VAL A 373 -11.09 12.31 -14.65
C VAL A 373 -9.64 12.79 -14.64
N PRO A 374 -8.63 11.89 -14.63
CA PRO A 374 -7.24 12.27 -14.64
C PRO A 374 -6.70 12.51 -16.06
N SER A 375 -5.70 13.40 -16.19
CA SER A 375 -4.90 13.52 -17.40
C SER A 375 -4.10 12.25 -17.69
N VAL A 376 -3.50 12.12 -18.88
CA VAL A 376 -2.28 11.30 -19.02
C VAL A 376 -1.17 11.99 -18.21
N ALA A 377 -0.30 11.21 -17.57
CA ALA A 377 0.75 11.72 -16.73
C ALA A 377 1.81 12.48 -17.53
N HIS A 378 2.36 13.52 -16.92
CA HIS A 378 3.65 14.10 -17.27
C HIS A 378 4.73 13.54 -16.33
N TRP A 379 5.92 13.20 -16.83
CA TRP A 379 6.99 12.72 -15.97
C TRP A 379 7.78 13.88 -15.38
N ILE A 380 7.96 13.88 -14.06
CA ILE A 380 8.79 14.84 -13.34
C ILE A 380 9.74 14.11 -12.39
N ARG A 381 10.97 14.61 -12.28
CA ARG A 381 12.01 14.02 -11.44
C ARG A 381 12.16 14.83 -10.15
N ALA A 382 12.03 14.17 -9.01
CA ALA A 382 12.54 14.68 -7.75
C ALA A 382 14.05 14.38 -7.70
N ALA A 383 14.89 15.39 -7.87
CA ALA A 383 16.33 15.22 -7.84
C ALA A 383 16.83 14.88 -6.43
N ALA A 384 17.88 14.06 -6.36
CA ALA A 384 18.72 14.02 -5.17
C ALA A 384 19.52 15.34 -5.16
N LEU A 385 19.50 16.09 -4.06
CA LEU A 385 20.36 17.27 -3.95
C LEU A 385 21.83 16.81 -3.97
N SER A 386 22.64 17.50 -4.78
CA SER A 386 24.09 17.36 -4.85
C SER A 386 24.77 17.73 -3.54
#